data_AF-E7QRS7-F1
#
_entry.id   AF-E7QRS7-F1
#
_cell.length_a   1.000
_cell.length_b   1.000
_cell.length_c   1.000
_cell.angle_alpha   90.00
_cell.angle_beta   90.00
_cell.angle_gamma   90.00
#
_symmetry.space_group_name_H-M   'P 1'
#
loop_
_entity.id
_entity.type
_entity.pdbx_description
1 polymer ?
#
loop_
_entity_poly.entity_id
_entity_poly.type
_entity_poly.pdbx_seq_one_letter_code
_entity_poly.pdbx_strand_id
1 'polypeptide(L)'
;MTENSPTINRRRFVQATVASTAILGGVSSANAQSGGNAQFSIEQDGKCIPIEPLSMSGLPVEEFYDYRTPDTDPSSYKYASFGTQNLQRKDTSILFLYQGPKGLSLVMIHDKIDAGAGGAVTFRITNLPVKGKFIVKDDSYDASTNRDTFDYSKHRNWNGKESASANVSWTWQEGRADGAVYRSLGKDFKITINPQFNEKAVLAGEGGVYDGKIKKWEVLSGDVNNPTRTKLNMNKPITISSKACQSETTTQTTQQTTEGSGETTTPMEGTTTTTPPSNESQGFFGKLWSGFVSLIEGVVSFFTSLF
;
A
#
# COMPACT_ATOMS: atom_id res chain seq x y z
N MET A 1 39.14 30.77 41.38
CA MET A 1 38.50 31.67 40.40
C MET A 1 37.41 30.86 39.72
N THR A 2 36.23 31.44 39.69
CA THR A 2 34.91 30.83 39.58
C THR A 2 34.52 30.50 38.13
N GLU A 3 33.79 29.40 37.95
CA GLU A 3 33.15 28.99 36.70
C GLU A 3 32.18 30.04 36.16
N ASN A 4 31.98 30.07 34.84
CA ASN A 4 30.72 30.45 34.22
C ASN A 4 30.61 29.89 32.79
N SER A 5 29.64 29.00 32.59
CA SER A 5 29.10 28.61 31.28
C SER A 5 28.21 29.73 30.70
N PRO A 6 28.23 29.98 29.39
CA PRO A 6 27.21 30.80 28.75
C PRO A 6 26.01 29.96 28.28
N THR A 7 24.83 30.30 28.81
CA THR A 7 23.51 29.89 28.32
C THR A 7 23.16 30.67 27.04
N ILE A 8 22.77 29.97 25.96
CA ILE A 8 22.27 30.62 24.74
C ILE A 8 20.75 30.71 24.79
N ASN A 9 20.28 31.94 24.94
CA ASN A 9 18.87 32.34 24.90
C ASN A 9 18.35 32.31 23.45
N ARG A 10 17.34 31.46 23.18
CA ARG A 10 16.56 31.45 21.94
C ARG A 10 15.52 32.56 21.99
N ARG A 11 15.64 33.59 21.14
CA ARG A 11 14.52 34.49 20.77
C ARG A 11 14.89 35.35 19.56
N ARG A 12 14.55 34.88 18.36
CA ARG A 12 14.25 35.73 17.19
C ARG A 12 13.34 34.97 16.23
N PHE A 13 12.07 35.35 16.13
CA PHE A 13 11.42 35.43 14.84
C PHE A 13 10.28 36.47 14.84
N VAL A 14 10.58 37.56 14.14
CA VAL A 14 9.76 38.44 13.30
C VAL A 14 8.26 38.56 13.62
N GLN A 15 7.88 39.75 14.06
CA GLN A 15 6.54 40.31 13.93
C GLN A 15 6.28 40.64 12.45
N ALA A 16 5.18 40.14 11.90
CA ALA A 16 4.61 40.65 10.65
C ALA A 16 3.17 41.11 10.93
N THR A 17 2.96 42.41 10.71
CA THR A 17 1.72 43.16 10.86
C THR A 17 0.62 42.63 9.92
N VAL A 18 -0.55 42.27 10.47
CA VAL A 18 -1.75 41.97 9.68
C VAL A 18 -2.53 43.27 9.49
N ALA A 19 -2.55 43.77 8.26
CA ALA A 19 -3.48 44.80 7.83
C ALA A 19 -4.77 44.14 7.31
N SER A 20 -5.89 44.47 7.96
CA SER A 20 -7.23 44.00 7.63
C SER A 20 -7.67 44.49 6.25
N THR A 21 -7.98 43.57 5.34
CA THR A 21 -8.85 43.81 4.18
C THR A 21 -9.88 42.69 4.11
N ALA A 22 -11.14 43.06 4.30
CA ALA A 22 -12.28 42.19 4.09
C ALA A 22 -12.50 42.00 2.59
N ILE A 23 -12.35 40.77 2.09
CA ILE A 23 -12.84 40.35 0.79
C ILE A 23 -13.78 39.18 1.02
N LEU A 24 -15.07 39.42 0.79
CA LEU A 24 -16.09 38.39 0.60
C LEU A 24 -15.74 37.66 -0.71
N GLY A 25 -15.23 36.44 -0.61
CA GLY A 25 -14.88 35.59 -1.76
C GLY A 25 -15.00 34.13 -1.36
N GLY A 26 -15.80 33.37 -2.12
CA GLY A 26 -16.29 32.04 -1.78
C GLY A 26 -15.23 31.04 -1.31
N VAL A 27 -15.63 30.23 -0.33
CA VAL A 27 -14.95 28.99 0.03
C VAL A 27 -14.98 28.03 -1.16
N SER A 28 -13.97 28.13 -2.02
CA SER A 28 -13.66 27.03 -2.92
C SER A 28 -13.03 25.95 -2.05
N SER A 29 -13.81 24.92 -1.72
CA SER A 29 -13.27 23.64 -1.28
C SER A 29 -12.25 23.22 -2.31
N ALA A 30 -10.96 23.35 -1.98
CA ALA A 30 -9.90 22.75 -2.74
C ALA A 30 -10.07 21.23 -2.59
N ASN A 31 -10.82 20.62 -3.49
CA ASN A 31 -10.62 19.21 -3.79
C ASN A 31 -9.16 19.09 -4.19
N ALA A 32 -8.33 18.59 -3.27
CA ALA A 32 -7.05 18.02 -3.61
C ALA A 32 -7.34 16.75 -4.43
N GLN A 33 -7.75 16.95 -5.67
CA GLN A 33 -7.69 15.94 -6.69
C GLN A 33 -6.21 15.78 -7.00
N SER A 34 -5.56 14.85 -6.30
CA SER A 34 -4.29 14.28 -6.74
C SER A 34 -4.56 13.55 -8.05
N GLY A 35 -4.68 14.32 -9.12
CA GLY A 35 -4.84 13.86 -10.49
C GLY A 35 -3.50 13.45 -11.07
N GLY A 36 -2.74 12.64 -10.35
CA GLY A 36 -1.74 11.80 -11.00
C GLY A 36 -2.52 10.79 -11.81
N ASN A 37 -2.46 10.87 -13.15
CA ASN A 37 -3.14 9.92 -14.02
C ASN A 37 -2.59 8.52 -13.70
N ALA A 38 -3.34 7.74 -12.91
CA ALA A 38 -2.87 6.48 -12.34
C ALA A 38 -2.40 5.56 -13.48
N GLN A 39 -1.10 5.34 -13.57
CA GLN A 39 -0.47 4.63 -14.69
C GLN A 39 -0.67 3.12 -14.61
N PHE A 40 -1.08 2.62 -13.45
CA PHE A 40 -1.26 1.20 -13.20
C PHE A 40 -2.73 0.90 -12.93
N SER A 41 -3.11 -0.34 -13.20
CA SER A 41 -4.47 -0.82 -12.94
C SER A 41 -4.48 -2.24 -12.43
N ILE A 42 -5.55 -2.56 -11.73
CA ILE A 42 -5.99 -3.93 -11.46
C ILE A 42 -7.31 -4.18 -12.17
N GLU A 43 -7.36 -5.26 -12.94
CA GLU A 43 -8.59 -5.79 -13.50
C GLU A 43 -9.09 -6.98 -12.67
N GLN A 44 -10.33 -6.92 -12.22
CA GLN A 44 -11.03 -8.05 -11.60
C GLN A 44 -12.52 -8.00 -11.91
N ASP A 45 -13.12 -9.13 -12.30
CA ASP A 45 -14.55 -9.24 -12.59
C ASP A 45 -15.05 -8.16 -13.59
N GLY A 46 -14.23 -7.84 -14.60
CA GLY A 46 -14.52 -6.81 -15.61
C GLY A 46 -14.36 -5.37 -15.14
N LYS A 47 -14.04 -5.14 -13.86
CA LYS A 47 -13.79 -3.80 -13.31
C LYS A 47 -12.32 -3.46 -13.42
N CYS A 48 -12.04 -2.24 -13.86
CA CYS A 48 -10.71 -1.65 -13.80
C CYS A 48 -10.58 -0.75 -12.56
N ILE A 49 -9.58 -1.01 -11.73
CA ILE A 49 -9.27 -0.29 -10.50
C ILE A 49 -7.96 0.47 -10.74
N PRO A 50 -7.94 1.82 -10.74
CA PRO A 50 -6.72 2.59 -10.90
C PRO A 50 -5.84 2.44 -9.66
N ILE A 51 -4.52 2.25 -9.86
CA ILE A 51 -3.53 2.09 -8.79
C ILE A 51 -2.43 3.14 -8.93
N GLU A 52 -2.24 3.88 -7.85
CA GLU A 52 -1.08 4.72 -7.58
C GLU A 52 -0.15 3.94 -6.63
N PRO A 53 1.12 3.68 -6.99
CA PRO A 53 2.04 2.97 -6.12
C PRO A 53 2.29 3.73 -4.81
N LEU A 54 2.37 2.99 -3.70
CA LEU A 54 2.86 3.55 -2.44
C LEU A 54 4.34 3.91 -2.58
N SER A 55 4.80 4.91 -1.83
CA SER A 55 6.21 5.24 -1.72
C SER A 55 6.49 5.94 -0.39
N MET A 56 7.73 5.86 0.09
CA MET A 56 8.16 6.53 1.32
C MET A 56 9.51 7.22 1.09
N SER A 57 9.50 8.43 0.52
CA SER A 57 10.69 9.30 0.35
C SER A 57 11.93 8.59 -0.23
N GLY A 58 11.75 7.68 -1.19
CA GLY A 58 12.86 6.95 -1.81
C GLY A 58 13.44 5.80 -0.98
N LEU A 59 12.80 5.42 0.13
CA LEU A 59 13.18 4.27 0.95
C LEU A 59 13.16 2.98 0.10
N PRO A 60 14.22 2.15 0.12
CA PRO A 60 14.22 0.83 -0.50
C PRO A 60 13.06 -0.04 0.00
N VAL A 61 12.49 -0.86 -0.89
CA VAL A 61 11.34 -1.70 -0.53
C VAL A 61 11.68 -2.74 0.54
N GLU A 62 12.92 -3.23 0.59
CA GLU A 62 13.38 -4.13 1.66
C GLU A 62 13.34 -3.46 3.03
N GLU A 63 13.76 -2.20 3.11
CA GLU A 63 13.75 -1.40 4.34
C GLU A 63 12.33 -0.97 4.71
N PHE A 64 11.49 -0.64 3.72
CA PHE A 64 10.07 -0.37 3.95
C PHE A 64 9.32 -1.62 4.45
N TYR A 65 9.65 -2.80 3.91
CA TYR A 65 9.04 -4.05 4.34
C TYR A 65 9.58 -4.49 5.72
N ASP A 66 10.87 -4.31 5.99
CA ASP A 66 11.51 -4.60 7.29
C ASP A 66 11.09 -5.98 7.82
N TYR A 67 11.44 -7.00 7.05
CA TYR A 67 11.18 -8.39 7.41
C TYR A 67 12.12 -8.81 8.53
N ARG A 68 11.58 -9.31 9.64
CA ARG A 68 12.37 -9.71 10.81
C ARG A 68 12.17 -11.16 11.19
N THR A 69 13.29 -11.82 11.47
CA THR A 69 13.39 -13.19 12.01
C THR A 69 14.30 -13.17 13.26
N PRO A 70 14.49 -14.30 13.95
CA PRO A 70 15.49 -14.37 15.02
C PRO A 70 16.93 -14.06 14.55
N ASP A 71 17.20 -14.18 13.26
CA ASP A 71 18.52 -14.00 12.64
C ASP A 71 18.72 -12.60 12.04
N THR A 72 17.71 -11.74 12.06
CA THR A 72 17.82 -10.34 11.61
C THR A 72 18.25 -9.42 12.76
N ASP A 73 18.76 -8.23 12.43
CA ASP A 73 18.94 -7.14 13.38
C ASP A 73 18.16 -5.91 12.90
N PRO A 74 17.13 -5.45 13.63
CA PRO A 74 16.59 -6.01 14.87
C PRO A 74 15.93 -7.39 14.67
N SER A 75 16.00 -8.23 15.72
CA SER A 75 15.47 -9.60 15.68
C SER A 75 14.01 -9.70 16.13
N SER A 76 13.31 -10.71 15.64
CA SER A 76 11.95 -11.05 16.08
C SER A 76 11.54 -12.49 15.76
N TYR A 77 10.84 -13.15 16.68
CA TYR A 77 10.21 -14.46 16.45
C TYR A 77 8.84 -14.37 15.75
N LYS A 78 8.49 -13.19 15.23
CA LYS A 78 7.21 -12.97 14.54
C LYS A 78 7.25 -13.35 13.07
N TYR A 79 8.44 -13.43 12.45
CA TYR A 79 8.63 -13.78 11.04
C TYR A 79 7.68 -12.96 10.17
N ALA A 80 7.83 -11.64 10.18
CA ALA A 80 6.82 -10.75 9.62
C ALA A 80 7.42 -9.41 9.19
N SER A 81 6.63 -8.65 8.43
CA SER A 81 6.93 -7.28 8.03
C SER A 81 6.68 -6.29 9.17
N PHE A 82 7.72 -5.69 9.73
CA PHE A 82 7.60 -4.69 10.81
C PHE A 82 7.37 -3.28 10.28
N GLY A 83 7.90 -2.97 9.10
CA GLY A 83 7.79 -1.63 8.49
C GLY A 83 6.41 -1.31 7.95
N THR A 84 5.52 -2.31 7.86
CA THR A 84 4.17 -2.17 7.29
C THR A 84 3.05 -2.37 8.32
N GLN A 85 3.35 -2.34 9.62
CA GLN A 85 2.36 -2.56 10.68
C GLN A 85 1.16 -1.60 10.63
N ASN A 86 1.35 -0.37 10.15
CA ASN A 86 0.27 0.61 9.93
C ASN A 86 -0.68 0.19 8.79
N LEU A 87 -0.21 -0.64 7.86
CA LEU A 87 -0.99 -1.14 6.73
C LEU A 87 -1.73 -2.44 7.03
N GLN A 88 -1.19 -3.25 7.95
CA GLN A 88 -1.73 -4.55 8.32
C GLN A 88 -3.07 -4.47 9.04
N ARG A 89 -3.93 -5.47 8.78
CA ARG A 89 -5.23 -5.63 9.44
C ARG A 89 -5.45 -7.10 9.75
N LYS A 90 -6.07 -7.37 10.90
CA LYS A 90 -6.46 -8.73 11.31
C LYS A 90 -7.28 -9.41 10.22
N ASP A 91 -7.01 -10.70 9.98
CA ASP A 91 -7.72 -11.57 9.05
C ASP A 91 -7.77 -10.99 7.61
N THR A 92 -6.76 -10.21 7.19
CA THR A 92 -6.75 -9.49 5.92
C THR A 92 -5.46 -9.73 5.16
N SER A 93 -5.56 -10.14 3.90
CA SER A 93 -4.44 -10.08 2.96
C SER A 93 -4.48 -8.77 2.18
N ILE A 94 -3.32 -8.13 2.03
CA ILE A 94 -3.16 -6.91 1.25
C ILE A 94 -2.10 -7.11 0.17
N LEU A 95 -2.27 -6.41 -0.95
CA LEU A 95 -1.22 -6.21 -1.94
C LEU A 95 -1.16 -4.76 -2.40
N PHE A 96 0.00 -4.32 -2.85
CA PHE A 96 0.18 -3.01 -3.46
C PHE A 96 1.44 -2.96 -4.32
N LEU A 97 1.48 -1.95 -5.19
CA LEU A 97 2.69 -1.59 -5.88
C LEU A 97 3.49 -0.61 -5.01
N TYR A 98 4.80 -0.80 -4.92
CA TYR A 98 5.70 0.09 -4.20
C TYR A 98 6.74 0.68 -5.16
N GLN A 99 6.84 2.00 -5.19
CA GLN A 99 7.82 2.73 -5.97
C GLN A 99 9.04 3.07 -5.11
N GLY A 100 10.11 2.29 -5.28
CA GLY A 100 11.39 2.51 -4.62
C GLY A 100 12.48 3.03 -5.56
N PRO A 101 13.71 3.24 -5.05
CA PRO A 101 14.85 3.74 -5.83
C PRO A 101 15.35 2.72 -6.87
N LYS A 102 15.05 1.43 -6.68
CA LYS A 102 15.37 0.33 -7.61
C LYS A 102 14.17 -0.04 -8.50
N GLY A 103 13.21 0.87 -8.64
CA GLY A 103 12.03 0.71 -9.48
C GLY A 103 10.83 0.07 -8.75
N LEU A 104 9.84 -0.31 -9.55
CA LEU A 104 8.55 -0.80 -9.09
C LEU A 104 8.63 -2.24 -8.56
N SER A 105 7.99 -2.48 -7.42
CA SER A 105 7.88 -3.79 -6.76
C SER A 105 6.41 -4.12 -6.47
N LEU A 106 6.07 -5.41 -6.48
CA LEU A 106 4.82 -5.93 -5.93
C LEU A 106 5.08 -6.37 -4.48
N VAL A 107 4.31 -5.85 -3.55
CA VAL A 107 4.34 -6.22 -2.14
C VAL A 107 3.06 -6.97 -1.79
N MET A 108 3.20 -8.07 -1.06
CA MET A 108 2.11 -8.91 -0.57
C MET A 108 2.31 -9.12 0.92
N ILE A 109 1.25 -8.94 1.71
CA ILE A 109 1.26 -9.16 3.17
C ILE A 109 -0.03 -9.90 3.55
N HIS A 110 0.07 -10.83 4.48
CA HIS A 110 -1.00 -11.66 4.98
C HIS A 110 -1.14 -11.46 6.50
N ASP A 111 -2.33 -11.02 6.91
CA ASP A 111 -2.70 -10.77 8.31
C ASP A 111 -1.94 -9.61 8.98
N LYS A 112 -1.93 -9.61 10.31
CA LYS A 112 -1.33 -8.58 11.15
C LYS A 112 -0.56 -9.20 12.32
N ILE A 113 0.64 -8.66 12.56
CA ILE A 113 1.46 -9.01 13.73
C ILE A 113 0.66 -8.81 15.03
N ASP A 114 0.80 -9.76 15.95
CA ASP A 114 0.11 -9.78 17.26
C ASP A 114 -1.43 -9.78 17.14
N ALA A 115 -1.93 -10.18 15.98
CA ALA A 115 -3.34 -10.40 15.72
C ALA A 115 -3.53 -11.69 14.90
N GLY A 116 -4.79 -12.02 14.62
CA GLY A 116 -5.14 -13.22 13.87
C GLY A 116 -4.92 -14.51 14.66
N ALA A 117 -5.35 -15.62 14.08
CA ALA A 117 -5.14 -16.97 14.63
C ALA A 117 -4.29 -17.83 13.68
N GLY A 118 -3.46 -17.17 12.87
CA GLY A 118 -2.71 -17.79 11.77
C GLY A 118 -3.50 -17.81 10.46
N GLY A 119 -2.99 -18.56 9.49
CA GLY A 119 -3.69 -18.77 8.23
C GLY A 119 -2.81 -19.40 7.16
N ALA A 120 -3.40 -19.64 6.00
CA ALA A 120 -2.71 -20.13 4.82
C ALA A 120 -3.20 -19.40 3.56
N VAL A 121 -2.25 -19.06 2.69
CA VAL A 121 -2.52 -18.40 1.40
C VAL A 121 -1.66 -19.04 0.33
N THR A 122 -2.18 -19.17 -0.87
CA THR A 122 -1.38 -19.51 -2.05
C THR A 122 -1.72 -18.57 -3.19
N PHE A 123 -0.71 -17.91 -3.73
CA PHE A 123 -0.81 -17.12 -4.95
C PHE A 123 -0.09 -17.82 -6.09
N ARG A 124 -0.84 -18.12 -7.15
CA ARG A 124 -0.28 -18.54 -8.43
C ARG A 124 -0.15 -17.32 -9.32
N ILE A 125 1.07 -16.92 -9.60
CA ILE A 125 1.40 -15.71 -10.34
C ILE A 125 1.95 -16.09 -11.71
N THR A 126 1.35 -15.56 -12.77
CA THR A 126 1.78 -15.82 -14.15
C THR A 126 2.18 -14.54 -14.87
N ASN A 127 3.00 -14.68 -15.91
CA ASN A 127 3.52 -13.57 -16.73
C ASN A 127 4.41 -12.58 -15.97
N LEU A 128 5.08 -13.04 -14.91
CA LEU A 128 6.07 -12.25 -14.19
C LEU A 128 7.21 -11.82 -15.13
N PRO A 129 7.73 -10.59 -15.01
CA PRO A 129 8.92 -10.15 -15.72
C PRO A 129 10.14 -10.97 -15.30
N VAL A 130 10.84 -11.60 -16.26
CA VAL A 130 11.96 -12.53 -15.98
C VAL A 130 13.19 -11.92 -15.34
N LYS A 131 13.34 -10.60 -15.42
CA LYS A 131 14.41 -9.84 -14.74
C LYS A 131 14.09 -9.56 -13.26
N GLY A 132 12.84 -9.78 -12.85
CA GLY A 132 12.41 -9.63 -11.47
C GLY A 132 12.78 -10.83 -10.60
N LYS A 133 12.65 -10.64 -9.30
CA LYS A 133 12.93 -11.66 -8.29
C LYS A 133 12.19 -11.38 -6.99
N PHE A 134 11.88 -12.44 -6.26
CA PHE A 134 11.52 -12.33 -4.85
C PHE A 134 12.76 -11.94 -4.05
N ILE A 135 12.70 -10.78 -3.40
CA ILE A 135 13.81 -10.20 -2.61
C ILE A 135 13.56 -10.29 -1.12
N VAL A 136 12.29 -10.48 -0.74
CA VAL A 136 11.88 -10.90 0.58
C VAL A 136 11.08 -12.18 0.37
N LYS A 137 11.52 -13.23 1.04
CA LYS A 137 10.83 -14.51 1.15
C LYS A 137 10.76 -14.80 2.64
N ASP A 138 9.56 -14.97 3.14
CA ASP A 138 9.37 -15.54 4.47
C ASP A 138 9.94 -16.98 4.49
N ASP A 139 10.38 -17.43 5.66
CA ASP A 139 10.93 -18.76 5.89
C ASP A 139 12.16 -19.19 5.04
N SER A 140 13.10 -18.31 4.69
CA SER A 140 14.33 -18.74 3.99
C SER A 140 15.39 -19.46 4.87
N TYR A 141 14.98 -20.11 5.97
CA TYR A 141 15.87 -20.74 6.96
C TYR A 141 15.75 -22.28 6.98
N ASP A 142 16.82 -22.96 7.39
CA ASP A 142 16.87 -24.43 7.43
C ASP A 142 16.35 -24.98 8.76
N ALA A 143 15.01 -25.03 8.91
CA ALA A 143 14.38 -25.69 10.04
C ALA A 143 13.07 -26.38 9.61
N SER A 144 12.61 -27.36 10.40
CA SER A 144 11.39 -28.12 10.12
C SER A 144 10.09 -27.29 10.15
N THR A 145 10.19 -26.04 10.61
CA THR A 145 9.09 -25.07 10.61
C THR A 145 9.08 -24.19 9.37
N ASN A 146 10.10 -24.26 8.52
CA ASN A 146 10.09 -23.66 7.18
C ASN A 146 9.07 -24.43 6.33
N ARG A 147 7.92 -23.81 6.10
CA ARG A 147 6.81 -24.43 5.36
C ARG A 147 6.52 -23.71 4.06
N ASP A 148 6.89 -22.44 3.95
CA ASP A 148 6.57 -21.67 2.78
C ASP A 148 7.30 -22.18 1.55
N THR A 149 6.59 -22.15 0.42
CA THR A 149 7.13 -22.62 -0.85
C THR A 149 7.15 -21.48 -1.85
N PHE A 150 8.27 -21.33 -2.56
CA PHE A 150 8.51 -20.29 -3.56
C PHE A 150 8.96 -20.94 -4.87
N ASP A 151 8.03 -21.58 -5.56
CA ASP A 151 8.30 -22.30 -6.81
C ASP A 151 8.29 -21.33 -7.99
N TYR A 152 9.48 -20.90 -8.42
CA TYR A 152 9.67 -19.98 -9.54
C TYR A 152 10.15 -20.71 -10.79
N SER A 153 9.50 -20.45 -11.92
CA SER A 153 9.82 -21.05 -13.22
C SER A 153 9.92 -19.98 -14.30
N LYS A 154 10.95 -20.09 -15.16
CA LYS A 154 11.10 -19.26 -16.36
C LYS A 154 10.61 -20.03 -17.59
N HIS A 155 9.94 -19.31 -18.47
CA HIS A 155 9.36 -19.83 -19.70
C HIS A 155 9.84 -18.97 -20.86
N ARG A 156 9.97 -19.61 -22.03
CA ARG A 156 10.22 -18.93 -23.30
C ARG A 156 9.23 -19.48 -24.31
N ASN A 157 8.46 -18.61 -24.94
CA ASN A 157 7.51 -19.03 -25.98
C ASN A 157 8.22 -19.18 -27.34
N TRP A 158 7.47 -19.60 -28.37
CA TRP A 158 8.01 -19.84 -29.71
C TRP A 158 8.65 -18.61 -30.38
N ASN A 159 8.24 -17.38 -30.01
CA ASN A 159 8.80 -16.15 -30.56
C ASN A 159 9.97 -15.58 -29.73
N GLY A 160 10.51 -16.35 -28.80
CA GLY A 160 11.66 -15.98 -27.98
C GLY A 160 11.33 -15.01 -26.84
N LYS A 161 10.05 -14.65 -26.64
CA LYS A 161 9.63 -13.83 -25.50
C LYS A 161 9.68 -14.66 -24.22
N GLU A 162 10.39 -14.12 -23.25
CA GLU A 162 10.53 -14.74 -21.93
C GLU A 162 9.48 -14.23 -20.95
N SER A 163 8.97 -15.13 -20.12
CA SER A 163 8.09 -14.83 -18.99
C SER A 163 8.45 -15.73 -17.82
N ALA A 164 7.94 -15.41 -16.63
CA ALA A 164 8.06 -16.27 -15.48
C ALA A 164 6.70 -16.55 -14.83
N SER A 165 6.64 -17.62 -14.07
CA SER A 165 5.54 -17.94 -13.16
C SER A 165 6.09 -18.26 -11.78
N ALA A 166 5.28 -18.00 -10.76
CA ALA A 166 5.56 -18.40 -9.39
C ALA A 166 4.32 -19.05 -8.78
N ASN A 167 4.47 -20.18 -8.10
CA ASN A 167 3.50 -20.63 -7.11
C ASN A 167 4.11 -20.33 -5.75
N VAL A 168 3.49 -19.42 -5.01
CA VAL A 168 3.96 -19.03 -3.69
C VAL A 168 2.90 -19.39 -2.67
N SER A 169 3.27 -20.19 -1.68
CA SER A 169 2.37 -20.64 -0.63
C SER A 169 2.95 -20.31 0.72
N TRP A 170 2.10 -19.74 1.56
CA TRP A 170 2.39 -19.26 2.90
C TRP A 170 1.54 -20.01 3.92
N THR A 171 2.09 -20.32 5.09
CA THR A 171 1.34 -20.74 6.27
C THR A 171 1.99 -20.20 7.55
N TRP A 172 1.19 -19.59 8.41
CA TRP A 172 1.71 -18.96 9.63
C TRP A 172 0.83 -19.25 10.85
N GLN A 173 1.48 -19.15 12.01
CA GLN A 173 0.87 -19.40 13.32
C GLN A 173 0.13 -18.17 13.87
N GLU A 174 -0.61 -18.36 14.95
CA GLU A 174 -1.22 -17.26 15.71
C GLU A 174 -0.21 -16.16 16.08
N GLY A 175 -0.65 -14.90 15.97
CA GLY A 175 0.14 -13.73 16.32
C GLY A 175 1.29 -13.41 15.36
N ARG A 176 1.41 -14.14 14.25
CA ARG A 176 2.33 -13.86 13.14
C ARG A 176 1.57 -13.29 11.94
N ALA A 177 2.33 -12.76 11.01
CA ALA A 177 1.87 -12.34 9.69
C ALA A 177 2.90 -12.86 8.68
N ASP A 178 2.57 -12.83 7.40
CA ASP A 178 3.39 -13.43 6.36
C ASP A 178 3.42 -12.55 5.10
N GLY A 179 4.24 -12.87 4.11
CA GLY A 179 4.18 -12.25 2.79
C GLY A 179 5.46 -12.33 1.98
N ALA A 180 5.53 -11.50 0.94
CA ALA A 180 6.71 -11.44 0.09
C ALA A 180 6.79 -10.13 -0.69
N VAL A 181 7.99 -9.86 -1.21
CA VAL A 181 8.23 -8.76 -2.14
C VAL A 181 8.85 -9.28 -3.43
N TYR A 182 8.17 -9.02 -4.55
CA TYR A 182 8.71 -9.23 -5.89
C TYR A 182 9.17 -7.91 -6.49
N ARG A 183 10.46 -7.75 -6.72
CA ARG A 183 11.04 -6.52 -7.28
C ARG A 183 11.28 -6.60 -8.77
N SER A 184 11.31 -5.43 -9.41
CA SER A 184 11.66 -5.18 -10.81
C SER A 184 10.56 -5.65 -11.76
N LEU A 185 9.35 -5.10 -11.57
CA LEU A 185 8.23 -5.29 -12.50
C LEU A 185 8.47 -4.63 -13.87
N GLY A 186 9.40 -3.67 -13.96
CA GLY A 186 9.68 -2.96 -15.21
C GLY A 186 8.60 -1.92 -15.55
N LYS A 187 8.72 -1.33 -16.75
CA LYS A 187 7.83 -0.26 -17.23
C LYS A 187 6.60 -0.79 -17.99
N ASP A 188 6.73 -1.98 -18.58
CA ASP A 188 5.65 -2.65 -19.31
C ASP A 188 5.47 -4.06 -18.74
N PHE A 189 4.35 -4.28 -18.07
CA PHE A 189 3.99 -5.58 -17.51
C PHE A 189 2.49 -5.79 -17.48
N LYS A 190 2.11 -7.07 -17.54
CA LYS A 190 0.75 -7.56 -17.27
C LYS A 190 0.88 -8.90 -16.57
N ILE A 191 0.67 -8.92 -15.25
CA ILE A 191 0.78 -10.11 -14.42
C ILE A 191 -0.61 -10.53 -13.94
N THR A 192 -0.83 -11.83 -13.76
CA THR A 192 -2.09 -12.35 -13.22
C THR A 192 -1.79 -13.09 -11.93
N ILE A 193 -2.58 -12.82 -10.89
CA ILE A 193 -2.53 -13.53 -9.60
C ILE A 193 -3.83 -14.30 -9.45
N ASN A 194 -3.75 -15.62 -9.37
CA ASN A 194 -4.86 -16.49 -9.01
C ASN A 194 -4.75 -16.85 -7.52
N PRO A 195 -5.64 -16.33 -6.67
CA PRO A 195 -5.56 -16.54 -5.23
C PRO A 195 -6.24 -17.83 -4.79
N GLN A 196 -5.67 -18.47 -3.78
CA GLN A 196 -6.29 -19.54 -3.03
C GLN A 196 -6.10 -19.23 -1.53
N PHE A 197 -7.18 -18.90 -0.84
CA PHE A 197 -7.16 -18.57 0.60
C PHE A 197 -7.71 -19.74 1.42
N ASN A 198 -7.28 -19.81 2.69
CA ASN A 198 -7.83 -20.72 3.70
C ASN A 198 -7.78 -22.16 3.22
N GLU A 199 -8.89 -22.91 3.27
CA GLU A 199 -8.97 -24.33 2.90
C GLU A 199 -8.61 -24.63 1.44
N LYS A 200 -8.55 -23.60 0.58
CA LYS A 200 -8.11 -23.75 -0.81
C LYS A 200 -6.61 -23.57 -0.99
N ALA A 201 -5.90 -23.00 -0.01
CA ALA A 201 -4.46 -22.83 -0.06
C ALA A 201 -3.76 -24.20 -0.05
N VAL A 202 -2.60 -24.29 -0.69
CA VAL A 202 -1.84 -25.55 -0.80
C VAL A 202 -1.39 -26.05 0.57
N LEU A 203 -0.99 -25.12 1.45
CA LEU A 203 -0.52 -25.43 2.80
C LEU A 203 -1.66 -25.39 3.84
N ALA A 204 -2.92 -25.45 3.41
CA ALA A 204 -4.05 -25.45 4.32
C ALA A 204 -4.02 -26.71 5.20
N GLY A 205 -3.98 -26.54 6.53
CA GLY A 205 -3.86 -27.63 7.49
C GLY A 205 -2.45 -28.18 7.66
N GLU A 206 -1.47 -27.65 6.92
CA GLU A 206 -0.06 -27.89 7.21
C GLU A 206 0.39 -26.95 8.34
N GLY A 207 0.99 -27.51 9.39
CA GLY A 207 1.53 -26.76 10.53
C GLY A 207 0.79 -26.95 11.86
N GLY A 208 -0.37 -27.62 11.89
CA GLY A 208 -1.10 -27.93 13.13
C GLY A 208 -2.43 -27.18 13.26
N VAL A 209 -2.85 -26.89 14.49
CA VAL A 209 -4.19 -26.36 14.87
C VAL A 209 -4.32 -24.85 14.56
N TYR A 210 -3.96 -24.41 13.36
CA TYR A 210 -4.18 -23.01 12.96
C TYR A 210 -5.57 -22.87 12.35
N ASP A 211 -6.52 -22.44 13.17
CA ASP A 211 -7.92 -22.24 12.78
C ASP A 211 -8.18 -20.83 12.20
N GLY A 212 -7.13 -20.02 12.07
CA GLY A 212 -7.20 -18.68 11.51
C GLY A 212 -7.64 -18.67 10.04
N LYS A 213 -8.41 -17.64 9.69
CA LYS A 213 -8.94 -17.46 8.34
C LYS A 213 -8.75 -16.03 7.87
N ILE A 214 -8.21 -15.88 6.67
CA ILE A 214 -8.32 -14.63 5.93
C ILE A 214 -9.78 -14.42 5.53
N LYS A 215 -10.32 -13.25 5.84
CA LYS A 215 -11.71 -12.83 5.57
C LYS A 215 -11.80 -11.73 4.53
N LYS A 216 -10.69 -11.04 4.27
CA LYS A 216 -10.61 -9.91 3.34
C LYS A 216 -9.35 -10.01 2.50
N TRP A 217 -9.48 -9.61 1.25
CA TRP A 217 -8.37 -9.35 0.36
C TRP A 217 -8.52 -7.93 -0.19
N GLU A 218 -7.49 -7.10 -0.07
CA GLU A 218 -7.54 -5.69 -0.43
C GLU A 218 -6.32 -5.32 -1.29
N VAL A 219 -6.51 -4.39 -2.23
CA VAL A 219 -5.40 -3.64 -2.82
C VAL A 219 -5.29 -2.28 -2.15
N LEU A 220 -4.05 -1.82 -1.91
CA LEU A 220 -3.74 -0.48 -1.40
C LEU A 220 -3.19 0.41 -2.52
N SER A 221 -3.54 1.70 -2.47
CA SER A 221 -3.14 2.71 -3.47
C SER A 221 -2.99 4.09 -2.84
N GLY A 222 -2.04 4.90 -3.34
CA GLY A 222 -1.86 6.31 -2.98
C GLY A 222 -0.91 6.55 -1.80
N ASP A 223 -1.35 7.35 -0.82
CA ASP A 223 -0.54 7.73 0.35
C ASP A 223 -0.23 6.52 1.24
N VAL A 224 1.04 6.25 1.51
CA VAL A 224 1.51 5.16 2.37
C VAL A 224 1.02 5.27 3.82
N ASN A 225 0.71 6.48 4.30
CA ASN A 225 0.25 6.70 5.67
C ASN A 225 -1.27 6.52 5.80
N ASN A 226 -2.01 6.75 4.72
CA ASN A 226 -3.46 6.62 4.67
C ASN A 226 -3.92 6.16 3.27
N PRO A 227 -3.61 4.90 2.88
CA PRO A 227 -3.87 4.47 1.52
C PRO A 227 -5.35 4.25 1.30
N THR A 228 -5.79 4.49 0.06
CA THR A 228 -7.07 4.01 -0.41
C THR A 228 -7.04 2.48 -0.43
N ARG A 229 -8.12 1.86 0.06
CA ARG A 229 -8.24 0.40 0.13
C ARG A 229 -9.42 -0.05 -0.70
N THR A 230 -9.17 -0.93 -1.66
CA THR A 230 -10.22 -1.50 -2.50
C THR A 230 -10.32 -2.99 -2.24
N LYS A 231 -11.51 -3.45 -1.85
CA LYS A 231 -11.77 -4.87 -1.62
C LYS A 231 -11.73 -5.64 -2.94
N LEU A 232 -11.01 -6.76 -2.92
CA LEU A 232 -10.93 -7.72 -4.00
C LEU A 232 -11.77 -8.96 -3.69
N ASN A 233 -12.20 -9.65 -4.74
CA ASN A 233 -12.86 -10.93 -4.66
C ASN A 233 -11.83 -12.03 -4.36
N MET A 234 -11.96 -12.67 -3.20
CA MET A 234 -11.02 -13.69 -2.72
C MET A 234 -10.99 -14.98 -3.56
N ASN A 235 -11.99 -15.19 -4.43
CA ASN A 235 -12.13 -16.43 -5.21
C ASN A 235 -11.89 -16.21 -6.71
N LYS A 236 -11.40 -15.04 -7.11
CA LYS A 236 -11.24 -14.66 -8.51
C LYS A 236 -9.84 -14.12 -8.77
N PRO A 237 -9.24 -14.44 -9.92
CA PRO A 237 -7.94 -13.89 -10.26
C PRO A 237 -8.02 -12.38 -10.45
N ILE A 238 -6.90 -11.70 -10.19
CA ILE A 238 -6.68 -10.31 -10.59
C ILE A 238 -5.62 -10.25 -11.68
N THR A 239 -5.69 -9.21 -12.51
CA THR A 239 -4.61 -8.87 -13.43
C THR A 239 -4.09 -7.47 -13.13
N ILE A 240 -2.81 -7.36 -12.82
CA ILE A 240 -2.13 -6.10 -12.54
C ILE A 240 -1.36 -5.68 -13.78
N SER A 241 -1.50 -4.43 -14.22
CA SER A 241 -0.83 -3.95 -15.42
C SER A 241 -0.27 -2.54 -15.29
N SER A 242 0.71 -2.22 -16.13
CA SER A 242 1.25 -0.86 -16.36
C SER A 242 0.41 -0.03 -17.34
N LYS A 243 -0.88 -0.34 -17.46
CA LYS A 243 -1.84 0.44 -18.24
C LYS A 243 -2.83 1.11 -17.30
N ALA A 244 -3.10 2.38 -17.54
CA ALA A 244 -4.18 3.10 -16.87
C ALA A 244 -5.54 2.48 -17.23
N CYS A 245 -6.53 2.67 -16.36
CA CYS A 245 -7.92 2.43 -16.73
C CYS A 245 -8.30 3.36 -17.87
N GLN A 246 -8.95 2.83 -18.90
CA GLN A 246 -9.48 3.68 -19.97
C GLN A 246 -10.62 4.50 -19.39
N SER A 247 -10.51 5.82 -19.43
CA SER A 247 -11.67 6.67 -19.25
C SER A 247 -12.62 6.38 -20.40
N GLU A 248 -13.84 5.93 -20.11
CA GLU A 248 -14.89 5.94 -21.11
C GLU A 248 -15.02 7.38 -21.59
N THR A 249 -14.55 7.63 -22.81
CA THR A 249 -14.70 8.94 -23.44
C THR A 249 -16.15 8.98 -23.87
N THR A 250 -17.02 9.49 -22.99
CA THR A 250 -18.38 9.85 -23.38
C THR A 250 -18.24 11.00 -24.37
N THR A 251 -18.19 10.68 -25.66
CA THR A 251 -18.37 11.66 -26.72
C THR A 251 -19.81 12.13 -26.61
N GLN A 252 -20.03 13.17 -25.79
CA GLN A 252 -21.26 13.94 -25.82
C GLN A 252 -21.32 14.55 -27.22
N THR A 253 -22.08 13.90 -28.10
CA THR A 253 -22.50 14.49 -29.36
C THR A 253 -23.47 15.60 -29.00
N THR A 254 -22.97 16.83 -28.88
CA THR A 254 -23.80 18.02 -28.75
C THR A 254 -24.58 18.17 -30.06
N GLN A 255 -25.79 17.61 -30.12
CA GLN A 255 -26.77 18.06 -31.10
C GLN A 255 -27.16 19.48 -30.72
N GLN A 256 -26.60 20.43 -31.44
CA GLN A 256 -26.97 21.84 -31.37
C GLN A 256 -28.33 22.00 -32.07
N THR A 257 -29.42 21.96 -31.29
CA THR A 257 -30.74 22.38 -31.78
C THR A 257 -30.93 23.84 -31.42
N THR A 258 -30.98 24.68 -32.46
CA THR A 258 -31.36 26.10 -32.41
C THR A 258 -32.88 26.21 -32.29
N GLU A 259 -33.35 27.37 -31.80
CA GLU A 259 -34.76 27.80 -31.55
C GLU A 259 -35.25 27.49 -30.12
N GLY A 260 -35.87 28.39 -29.37
CA GLY A 260 -36.42 29.71 -29.61
C GLY A 260 -37.20 30.12 -28.36
N SER A 261 -37.20 31.42 -28.06
CA SER A 261 -37.86 32.12 -26.96
C SER A 261 -39.26 31.60 -26.54
N GLY A 262 -39.51 31.51 -25.22
CA GLY A 262 -40.88 31.58 -24.69
C GLY A 262 -41.15 30.97 -23.30
N GLU A 263 -41.29 31.85 -22.31
CA GLU A 263 -42.23 31.77 -21.16
C GLU A 263 -41.99 30.86 -19.92
N THR A 264 -41.60 31.54 -18.84
CA THR A 264 -42.18 31.59 -17.47
C THR A 264 -43.01 30.42 -16.94
N THR A 265 -42.54 29.78 -15.85
CA THR A 265 -43.34 29.46 -14.64
C THR A 265 -42.42 29.07 -13.47
N THR A 266 -42.78 29.53 -12.27
CA THR A 266 -42.13 29.27 -10.96
C THR A 266 -43.25 28.92 -9.96
N PRO A 267 -43.03 28.33 -8.78
CA PRO A 267 -42.16 27.20 -8.39
C PRO A 267 -43.00 26.02 -7.80
N MET A 268 -42.41 24.83 -7.66
CA MET A 268 -42.95 23.80 -6.77
C MET A 268 -41.95 23.48 -5.65
N GLU A 269 -42.48 23.62 -4.45
CA GLU A 269 -41.91 23.46 -3.13
C GLU A 269 -41.49 22.00 -2.87
N GLY A 270 -40.24 21.79 -2.43
CA GLY A 270 -39.68 20.48 -2.12
C GLY A 270 -38.90 20.54 -0.81
N THR A 271 -39.53 20.07 0.25
CA THR A 271 -39.10 20.05 1.65
C THR A 271 -37.77 19.32 1.87
N THR A 272 -36.78 20.01 2.45
CA THR A 272 -35.52 19.41 2.92
C THR A 272 -35.58 19.20 4.43
N THR A 273 -35.53 17.95 4.89
CA THR A 273 -35.41 17.60 6.30
C THR A 273 -33.94 17.58 6.73
N THR A 274 -33.58 18.52 7.58
CA THR A 274 -32.28 18.66 8.25
C THR A 274 -32.15 17.65 9.38
N THR A 275 -31.05 16.88 9.39
CA THR A 275 -30.63 16.08 10.56
C THR A 275 -29.35 16.70 11.15
N PRO A 276 -29.24 16.93 12.47
CA PRO A 276 -28.07 17.52 13.09
C PRO A 276 -26.96 16.47 13.34
N PRO A 277 -25.66 16.84 13.29
CA PRO A 277 -24.57 15.96 13.70
C PRO A 277 -24.41 15.96 15.23
N SER A 278 -24.37 14.76 15.82
CA SER A 278 -23.97 14.54 17.20
C SER A 278 -22.45 14.54 17.33
N ASN A 279 -22.02 15.03 18.49
CA ASN A 279 -20.67 15.38 18.87
C ASN A 279 -19.89 14.18 19.46
N GLU A 280 -18.57 14.35 19.53
CA GLU A 280 -17.60 13.63 20.38
C GLU A 280 -17.13 12.21 20.00
N SER A 281 -15.84 12.12 19.63
CA SER A 281 -14.90 11.34 20.45
C SER A 281 -13.50 11.92 20.33
N GLN A 282 -12.90 12.14 21.50
CA GLN A 282 -11.64 12.83 21.73
C GLN A 282 -10.42 12.06 21.20
N GLY A 283 -9.40 12.85 20.85
CA GLY A 283 -8.09 12.39 20.43
C GLY A 283 -7.39 11.48 21.45
N PHE A 284 -6.93 10.33 20.97
CA PHE A 284 -6.07 9.39 21.68
C PHE A 284 -4.72 9.16 20.95
N PHE A 285 -4.30 10.04 20.04
CA PHE A 285 -3.05 9.85 19.27
C PHE A 285 -1.96 10.88 19.54
N GLY A 286 -1.70 11.15 20.83
CA GLY A 286 -0.65 12.06 21.28
C GLY A 286 0.58 11.42 21.95
N LYS A 287 0.68 10.08 22.05
CA LYS A 287 1.71 9.44 22.91
C LYS A 287 2.50 8.25 22.33
N LEU A 288 2.54 8.07 21.01
CA LEU A 288 3.38 7.02 20.39
C LEU A 288 4.46 7.53 19.42
N TRP A 289 4.72 8.83 19.42
CA TRP A 289 5.65 9.47 18.46
C TRP A 289 6.95 10.03 19.08
N SER A 290 7.27 9.72 20.34
CA SER A 290 8.55 10.13 20.96
C SER A 290 9.69 9.11 20.78
N GLY A 291 9.45 7.98 20.09
CA GLY A 291 10.43 6.89 19.94
C GLY A 291 11.10 6.78 18.57
N PHE A 292 10.67 7.54 17.56
CA PHE A 292 11.11 7.35 16.16
C PHE A 292 12.00 8.46 15.57
N VAL A 293 12.34 9.50 16.34
CA VAL A 293 13.18 10.62 15.84
C VAL A 293 14.63 10.59 16.36
N SER A 294 15.02 9.65 17.22
CA SER A 294 16.39 9.61 17.74
C SER A 294 17.38 8.76 16.91
N LEU A 295 17.09 8.43 15.64
CA LEU A 295 17.98 7.62 14.80
C LEU A 295 18.24 8.18 13.39
N ILE A 296 18.05 9.49 13.16
CA ILE A 296 18.31 10.14 11.86
C ILE A 296 19.41 11.23 11.92
N GLU A 297 20.21 11.31 13.00
CA GLU A 297 21.44 12.14 13.00
C GLU A 297 22.76 11.34 13.12
N GLY A 298 22.75 10.04 12.77
CA GLY A 298 23.94 9.18 12.89
C GLY A 298 24.74 8.90 11.62
N VAL A 299 24.28 9.27 10.41
CA VAL A 299 24.87 8.72 9.16
C VAL A 299 25.29 9.79 8.12
N VAL A 300 25.29 11.09 8.46
CA VAL A 300 25.75 12.15 7.53
C VAL A 300 27.15 12.70 7.84
N SER A 301 27.88 12.17 8.83
CA SER A 301 29.25 12.62 9.16
C SER A 301 30.33 11.55 8.95
N PHE A 302 30.38 10.92 7.76
CA PHE A 302 31.54 10.06 7.40
C PHE A 302 32.07 10.26 5.95
N PHE A 303 31.62 11.27 5.19
CA PHE A 303 32.10 11.50 3.82
C PHE A 303 32.57 12.94 3.50
N THR A 304 33.15 13.65 4.47
CA THR A 304 33.80 14.96 4.24
C THR A 304 35.20 15.08 4.85
N SER A 305 35.93 13.97 5.04
CA SER A 305 37.36 14.02 5.37
C SER A 305 38.21 13.10 4.49
N LEU A 306 38.04 13.19 3.17
CA LEU A 306 39.02 12.73 2.18
C LEU A 306 38.64 13.31 0.81
N PHE A 307 38.91 14.61 0.63
CA PHE A 307 39.41 15.31 -0.56
C PHE A 307 39.60 16.78 -0.20
#